data_AF-A0A6G1HTK5-F1
#
_entry.id   AF-A0A6G1HTK5-F1
#
_cell.length_a   1.000
_cell.length_b   1.000
_cell.length_c   1.000
_cell.angle_alpha   90.00
_cell.angle_beta   90.00
_cell.angle_gamma   90.00
#
_symmetry.space_group_name_H-M   'P 1'
#
loop_
_entity.id
_entity.type
_entity.pdbx_description
1 polymer ?
#
loop_
_entity_poly.entity_id
_entity_poly.type
_entity_poly.pdbx_seq_one_letter_code
_entity_poly.pdbx_strand_id
1 'polypeptide(L)'
;METKNTTSIESLRTRMRTGAVRRWDGRVRAVDAWDGLRRDPELWFANGNCYVHLYARGQSRRGPSFRVPLRALQDARFDRIFSLFYAQATKEVNSFNPTNPGVIELFIPPPDNLTKDAAFAWHLTTRNFFAFLFGKPLVGSLLGRAMVDLQDRLQLLRPDAARNQREVMAYLEGMGYLEFVHCPEYALALLHYAENFRIGDLWIDAFVHCVGMNDLIESNSQLQAVSPGTRTLVARAYAEMDLHLTGVTKALSNFLEEDFGPTYLGLSHGARAHLERFRSFLHSFYVEKFGYWPPPAGSTFSKALYRSMYFDFRSLYDYLVDLDSTDSLQDQKPASGGICVLQNVQAFDRRHHYVPLPHPNPLLPDTSDTPKGPAPRTLIGLRMPRGPSRSERYVNARDALLAAANSHDLATANAPLVKAYRRFERDCTRQPEEKVSIADARKVRWILIYGSLQMLVSVIRAPKEVRDTESASYPLCALVANLPPWLEVPDEPATPLRSSPVVEPLEAPGPPVPAVAIQPDCDTEAF
;
A
#
# COMPACT_ATOMS: atom_id res chain seq x y z
N MET A 1 -54.14 -22.47 37.39
CA MET A 1 -53.92 -21.48 36.31
C MET A 1 -52.86 -20.51 36.85
N GLU A 2 -51.86 -20.20 36.02
CA GLU A 2 -50.71 -19.32 36.30
C GLU A 2 -49.68 -19.79 37.35
N THR A 3 -48.52 -20.22 36.84
CA THR A 3 -47.19 -19.82 37.31
C THR A 3 -46.16 -20.57 36.46
N LYS A 4 -45.53 -19.86 35.52
CA LYS A 4 -44.19 -20.13 34.93
C LYS A 4 -44.01 -19.26 33.70
N ASN A 5 -43.47 -18.05 33.87
CA ASN A 5 -42.77 -17.38 32.75
C ASN A 5 -41.83 -16.24 33.19
N THR A 6 -41.18 -16.36 34.34
CA THR A 6 -40.23 -15.33 34.81
C THR A 6 -38.76 -15.78 34.68
N THR A 7 -38.48 -17.07 34.49
CA THR A 7 -37.12 -17.63 34.47
C THR A 7 -36.40 -17.60 33.11
N SER A 8 -37.07 -17.18 32.02
CA SER A 8 -36.50 -17.16 30.67
C SER A 8 -35.95 -15.78 30.27
N ILE A 9 -36.59 -14.69 30.71
CA ILE A 9 -36.24 -13.34 30.27
C ILE A 9 -34.98 -12.82 30.98
N GLU A 10 -34.75 -13.20 32.24
CA GLU A 10 -33.58 -12.77 33.01
C GLU A 10 -32.29 -13.48 32.59
N SER A 11 -32.38 -14.75 32.17
CA SER A 11 -31.27 -15.52 31.60
C SER A 11 -30.91 -15.04 30.20
N LEU A 12 -31.90 -14.68 29.36
CA LEU A 12 -31.70 -14.00 28.08
C LEU A 12 -31.10 -12.59 28.26
N ARG A 13 -31.58 -11.78 29.22
CA ARG A 13 -31.03 -10.46 29.53
C ARG A 13 -29.61 -10.51 30.12
N THR A 14 -29.27 -11.57 30.85
CA THR A 14 -27.89 -11.79 31.35
C THR A 14 -26.96 -12.19 30.21
N ARG A 15 -27.45 -12.97 29.24
CA ARG A 15 -26.75 -13.31 27.99
C ARG A 15 -26.47 -12.10 27.08
N MET A 16 -27.28 -11.05 27.19
CA MET A 16 -27.11 -9.80 26.43
C MET A 16 -26.19 -8.78 27.10
N ARG A 17 -25.86 -8.95 28.39
CA ARG A 17 -25.03 -7.98 29.16
C ARG A 17 -23.53 -8.27 29.13
N THR A 18 -23.13 -9.50 28.81
CA THR A 18 -21.73 -9.87 28.53
C THR A 18 -21.65 -10.22 27.05
N GLY A 19 -20.84 -9.50 26.26
CA GLY A 19 -20.71 -9.77 24.83
C GLY A 19 -20.38 -11.24 24.58
N ALA A 20 -20.99 -11.85 23.57
CA ALA A 20 -20.76 -13.25 23.23
C ALA A 20 -19.26 -13.51 23.04
N VAL A 21 -18.69 -14.39 23.86
CA VAL A 21 -17.28 -14.75 23.77
C VAL A 21 -17.09 -15.62 22.54
N ARG A 22 -16.06 -15.29 21.77
CA ARG A 22 -15.68 -15.95 20.53
C ARG A 22 -14.29 -16.58 20.68
N ARG A 23 -14.03 -17.61 19.88
CA ARG A 23 -12.74 -18.26 19.67
C ARG A 23 -12.30 -17.98 18.23
N TRP A 24 -11.09 -17.45 18.04
CA TRP A 24 -10.56 -17.12 16.71
C TRP A 24 -9.45 -18.08 16.29
N ASP A 25 -9.75 -19.04 15.43
CA ASP A 25 -8.76 -19.95 14.86
C ASP A 25 -8.21 -19.39 13.54
N GLY A 26 -7.14 -18.59 13.63
CA GLY A 26 -6.61 -17.88 12.47
C GLY A 26 -6.03 -18.77 11.39
N ARG A 27 -5.56 -19.98 11.73
CA ARG A 27 -4.98 -20.93 10.77
C ARG A 27 -5.99 -21.44 9.75
N VAL A 28 -7.26 -21.47 10.14
CA VAL A 28 -8.39 -21.87 9.28
C VAL A 28 -9.40 -20.75 9.08
N ARG A 29 -9.08 -19.54 9.57
CA ARG A 29 -9.95 -18.34 9.59
C ARG A 29 -11.37 -18.62 10.12
N ALA A 30 -11.48 -19.44 11.16
CA ALA A 30 -12.76 -19.78 11.79
C ALA A 30 -13.01 -18.94 13.05
N VAL A 31 -14.27 -18.57 13.25
CA VAL A 31 -14.71 -17.84 14.44
C VAL A 31 -15.93 -18.54 15.03
N ASP A 32 -15.76 -19.09 16.23
CA ASP A 32 -16.79 -19.89 16.90
C ASP A 32 -17.25 -19.23 18.20
N ALA A 33 -18.50 -19.45 18.59
CA ALA A 33 -18.92 -19.14 19.96
C ALA A 33 -18.15 -20.01 20.96
N TRP A 34 -17.78 -19.44 22.11
CA TRP A 34 -16.93 -20.14 23.09
C TRP A 34 -17.44 -19.96 24.52
N ASP A 35 -17.57 -21.07 25.26
CA ASP A 35 -17.98 -21.11 26.66
C ASP A 35 -17.13 -22.08 27.52
N GLY A 36 -15.95 -22.46 27.01
CA GLY A 36 -15.06 -23.48 27.58
C GLY A 36 -14.38 -23.15 28.92
N LEU A 37 -14.67 -22.00 29.54
CA LEU A 37 -13.94 -21.51 30.73
C LEU A 37 -14.04 -22.44 31.95
N ARG A 38 -15.14 -23.21 32.05
CA ARG A 38 -15.33 -24.16 33.15
C ARG A 38 -14.29 -25.30 33.12
N ARG A 39 -13.98 -25.80 31.93
CA ARG A 39 -12.98 -26.83 31.67
C ARG A 39 -12.63 -26.76 30.19
N ASP A 40 -11.43 -26.27 29.89
CA ASP A 40 -11.04 -26.01 28.51
C ASP A 40 -10.41 -27.27 27.88
N PRO A 41 -11.02 -27.85 26.83
CA PRO A 41 -10.46 -29.03 26.17
C PRO A 41 -9.12 -28.77 25.48
N GLU A 42 -8.85 -27.54 25.03
CA GLU A 42 -7.60 -27.18 24.35
C GLU A 42 -6.41 -27.08 25.32
N LEU A 43 -6.70 -26.88 26.61
CA LEU A 43 -5.73 -26.73 27.69
C LEU A 43 -5.81 -27.88 28.70
N TRP A 44 -6.32 -29.04 28.27
CA TRP A 44 -6.40 -30.25 29.08
C TRP A 44 -5.46 -31.34 28.55
N PHE A 45 -4.19 -31.27 28.93
CA PHE A 45 -3.16 -32.19 28.48
C PHE A 45 -3.13 -33.47 29.32
N ALA A 46 -3.06 -34.63 28.66
CA ALA A 46 -3.03 -35.93 29.34
C ALA A 46 -1.79 -36.10 30.25
N ASN A 47 -0.67 -35.50 29.85
CA ASN A 47 0.59 -35.48 30.60
C ASN A 47 0.78 -34.21 31.45
N GLY A 48 -0.27 -33.40 31.62
CA GLY A 48 -0.20 -32.19 32.45
C GLY A 48 -0.13 -32.54 33.94
N ASN A 49 0.78 -31.87 34.65
CA ASN A 49 1.01 -32.01 36.09
C ASN A 49 0.83 -30.68 36.86
N CYS A 50 0.39 -29.61 36.19
CA CYS A 50 -0.06 -28.37 36.79
C CYS A 50 -1.56 -28.19 36.53
N TYR A 51 -2.36 -28.21 37.59
CA TYR A 51 -3.79 -28.00 37.58
C TYR A 51 -4.09 -26.55 37.93
N VAL A 52 -4.79 -25.84 37.04
CA VAL A 52 -5.01 -24.40 37.19
C VAL A 52 -6.45 -24.13 37.58
N HIS A 53 -6.63 -23.46 38.70
CA HIS A 53 -7.90 -23.04 39.27
C HIS A 53 -8.09 -21.54 39.08
N LEU A 54 -9.24 -21.13 38.54
CA LEU A 54 -9.60 -19.73 38.31
C LEU A 54 -10.27 -19.07 39.53
N TYR A 55 -10.05 -19.59 40.73
CA TYR A 55 -10.64 -19.09 41.97
C TYR A 55 -9.68 -19.33 43.12
N ALA A 56 -9.85 -18.59 44.21
CA ALA A 56 -9.01 -18.76 45.39
C ALA A 56 -9.30 -20.11 46.06
N ARG A 57 -8.28 -20.67 46.71
CA ARG A 57 -8.40 -21.95 47.41
C ARG A 57 -9.55 -21.93 48.42
N GLY A 58 -10.42 -22.94 48.35
CA GLY A 58 -11.58 -23.07 49.24
C GLY A 58 -12.81 -22.23 48.86
N GLN A 59 -12.72 -21.32 47.88
CA GLN A 59 -13.84 -20.46 47.48
C GLN A 59 -14.81 -21.11 46.48
N SER A 60 -14.45 -22.27 45.91
CA SER A 60 -15.30 -22.98 44.96
C SER A 60 -15.15 -24.49 45.08
N ARG A 61 -16.25 -25.20 44.85
CA ARG A 61 -16.29 -26.68 44.71
C ARG A 61 -16.05 -27.15 43.28
N ARG A 62 -15.82 -26.22 42.35
CA ARG A 62 -15.49 -26.57 40.96
C ARG A 62 -14.14 -27.29 40.94
N GLY A 63 -13.83 -27.99 39.86
CA GLY A 63 -12.50 -28.54 39.64
C GLY A 63 -11.54 -27.50 39.02
N PRO A 64 -10.32 -27.90 38.64
CA PRO A 64 -9.43 -27.08 37.83
C PRO A 64 -10.04 -26.82 36.45
N SER A 65 -9.79 -25.64 35.91
CA SER A 65 -10.20 -25.26 34.54
C SER A 65 -9.23 -25.78 33.49
N PHE A 66 -7.93 -25.85 33.81
CA PHE A 66 -6.87 -26.28 32.89
C PHE A 66 -6.00 -27.36 33.54
N ARG A 67 -5.39 -28.20 32.71
CA ARG A 67 -4.39 -29.19 33.11
C ARG A 67 -3.23 -29.11 32.14
N VAL A 68 -2.12 -28.48 32.53
CA VAL A 68 -1.01 -28.13 31.64
C VAL A 68 0.33 -28.70 32.13
N PRO A 69 1.31 -28.94 31.25
CA PRO A 69 2.66 -29.32 31.66
C PRO A 69 3.35 -28.18 32.40
N LEU A 70 3.77 -28.41 33.65
CA LEU A 70 4.49 -27.43 34.48
C LEU A 70 5.77 -26.93 33.80
N ARG A 71 6.51 -27.83 33.15
CA ARG A 71 7.78 -27.52 32.46
C ARG A 71 7.63 -26.39 31.44
N ALA A 72 6.46 -26.27 30.78
CA ALA A 72 6.25 -25.23 29.79
C ALA A 72 6.31 -23.82 30.39
N LEU A 73 5.87 -23.65 31.65
CA LEU A 73 6.01 -22.38 32.37
C LEU A 73 7.47 -22.08 32.72
N GLN A 74 8.24 -23.11 33.08
CA GLN A 74 9.65 -23.00 33.46
C GLN A 74 10.53 -22.70 32.23
N ASP A 75 10.34 -23.46 31.15
CA ASP A 75 11.05 -23.28 29.88
C ASP A 75 10.80 -21.88 29.29
N ALA A 76 9.55 -21.38 29.42
CA ALA A 76 9.15 -20.05 28.99
C ALA A 76 9.50 -18.93 29.99
N ARG A 77 10.11 -19.25 31.15
CA ARG A 77 10.58 -18.32 32.18
C ARG A 77 9.46 -17.48 32.83
N PHE A 78 8.31 -18.12 33.10
CA PHE A 78 7.17 -17.53 33.82
C PHE A 78 7.13 -17.90 35.30
N ASP A 79 8.28 -18.16 35.92
CA ASP A 79 8.39 -18.62 37.32
C ASP A 79 7.72 -17.66 38.33
N ARG A 80 7.66 -16.37 38.00
CA ARG A 80 7.00 -15.33 38.81
C ARG A 80 5.53 -15.63 39.08
N ILE A 81 4.87 -16.44 38.24
CA ILE A 81 3.48 -16.86 38.46
C ILE A 81 3.30 -17.52 39.84
N PHE A 82 4.29 -18.28 40.30
CA PHE A 82 4.28 -18.96 41.61
C PHE A 82 4.60 -18.02 42.78
N SER A 83 5.17 -16.86 42.51
CA SER A 83 5.37 -15.81 43.52
C SER A 83 4.13 -14.91 43.66
N LEU A 84 3.35 -14.77 42.58
CA LEU A 84 2.16 -13.90 42.55
C LEU A 84 0.89 -14.63 42.96
N PHE A 85 0.80 -15.93 42.73
CA PHE A 85 -0.39 -16.72 42.95
C PHE A 85 -0.13 -17.91 43.86
N TYR A 86 -1.16 -18.32 44.59
CA TYR A 86 -1.05 -19.44 45.51
C TYR A 86 -0.87 -20.75 44.74
N ALA A 87 0.19 -21.50 45.06
CA ALA A 87 0.46 -22.81 44.50
C ALA A 87 0.73 -23.84 45.60
N GLN A 88 0.22 -25.05 45.42
CA GLN A 88 0.41 -26.15 46.37
C GLN A 88 0.89 -27.40 45.63
N ALA A 89 2.01 -27.98 46.07
CA ALA A 89 2.42 -29.29 45.60
C ALA A 89 1.62 -30.39 46.31
N THR A 90 0.97 -31.25 45.53
CA THR A 90 0.32 -32.47 45.99
C THR A 90 1.36 -33.58 45.97
N LYS A 91 1.73 -34.09 47.15
CA LYS A 91 2.58 -35.29 47.23
C LYS A 91 1.75 -36.47 46.76
N GLU A 92 2.02 -36.99 45.56
CA GLU A 92 1.58 -38.34 45.24
C GLU A 92 2.34 -39.31 46.13
N VAL A 93 1.59 -40.01 46.98
CA VAL A 93 2.07 -41.14 47.77
C VAL A 93 2.43 -42.25 46.79
N ASN A 94 3.70 -42.67 46.81
CA ASN A 94 4.30 -43.78 46.06
C ASN A 94 4.72 -43.50 44.61
N SER A 95 5.96 -43.03 44.41
CA SER A 95 6.88 -43.50 43.37
C SER A 95 8.29 -42.99 43.62
N PHE A 96 9.25 -43.89 43.79
CA PHE A 96 10.69 -43.64 43.95
C PHE A 96 11.34 -43.14 42.64
N ASN A 97 10.87 -42.04 42.05
CA ASN A 97 11.49 -41.42 40.88
C ASN A 97 11.83 -39.94 41.16
N PRO A 98 13.12 -39.59 41.32
CA PRO A 98 13.57 -38.23 41.63
C PRO A 98 13.42 -37.23 40.47
N THR A 99 12.89 -37.66 39.32
CA THR A 99 12.74 -36.87 38.10
C THR A 99 11.31 -36.41 37.81
N ASN A 100 10.32 -36.79 38.63
CA ASN A 100 8.94 -36.33 38.46
C ASN A 100 8.70 -35.06 39.29
N PRO A 101 8.56 -33.88 38.66
CA PRO A 101 8.03 -32.72 39.38
C PRO A 101 6.60 -33.08 39.80
N GLY A 102 6.39 -33.20 41.11
CA GLY A 102 5.10 -33.58 41.70
C GLY A 102 3.95 -32.73 41.17
N VAL A 103 2.73 -33.23 41.35
CA VAL A 103 1.52 -32.52 40.91
C VAL A 103 1.43 -31.16 41.63
N ILE A 104 1.12 -30.09 40.88
CA ILE A 104 0.93 -28.75 41.42
C ILE A 104 -0.49 -28.28 41.17
N GLU A 105 -1.13 -27.75 42.22
CA GLU A 105 -2.40 -27.03 42.17
C GLU A 105 -2.11 -25.52 42.21
N LEU A 106 -2.40 -24.79 41.14
CA LEU A 106 -2.16 -23.35 40.98
C LEU A 106 -3.49 -22.57 40.98
N PHE A 107 -3.64 -21.62 41.88
CA PHE A 107 -4.88 -20.86 42.08
C PHE A 107 -4.71 -19.39 41.68
N ILE A 108 -5.40 -18.97 40.61
CA ILE A 108 -5.33 -17.63 39.99
C ILE A 108 -6.72 -16.95 40.08
N PRO A 109 -7.12 -16.46 41.27
CA PRO A 109 -8.34 -15.66 41.41
C PRO A 109 -8.22 -14.30 40.71
N PRO A 110 -9.34 -13.63 40.41
CA PRO A 110 -9.31 -12.22 40.05
C PRO A 110 -8.96 -11.38 41.29
N PRO A 111 -8.37 -10.18 41.13
CA PRO A 111 -8.18 -9.24 42.22
C PRO A 111 -9.48 -8.93 42.97
N ASP A 112 -9.36 -8.66 44.28
CA ASP A 112 -10.48 -8.23 45.11
C ASP A 112 -11.02 -6.88 44.59
N ASN A 113 -12.35 -6.70 44.64
CA ASN A 113 -13.09 -5.50 44.20
C ASN A 113 -13.34 -5.35 42.69
N LEU A 114 -13.04 -6.35 41.85
CA LEU A 114 -13.45 -6.31 40.44
C LEU A 114 -14.96 -6.51 40.27
N THR A 115 -15.54 -5.81 39.28
CA THR A 115 -16.90 -6.11 38.81
C THR A 115 -16.95 -7.52 38.22
N LYS A 116 -18.16 -8.10 38.11
CA LYS A 116 -18.33 -9.44 37.53
C LYS A 116 -17.74 -9.53 36.11
N ASP A 117 -17.91 -8.49 35.30
CA ASP A 117 -17.42 -8.46 33.92
C ASP A 117 -15.89 -8.34 33.87
N ALA A 118 -15.29 -7.52 34.73
CA ALA A 118 -13.84 -7.40 34.83
C ALA A 118 -13.18 -8.69 35.37
N ALA A 119 -13.81 -9.36 36.33
CA ALA A 119 -13.38 -10.67 36.82
C ALA A 119 -13.49 -11.75 35.72
N PHE A 120 -14.55 -11.70 34.90
CA PHE A 120 -14.69 -12.60 33.76
C PHE A 120 -13.61 -12.34 32.70
N ALA A 121 -13.35 -11.09 32.35
CA ALA A 121 -12.25 -10.71 31.46
C ALA A 121 -10.89 -11.19 31.99
N TRP A 122 -10.62 -11.00 33.29
CA TRP A 122 -9.41 -11.51 33.95
C TRP A 122 -9.20 -13.02 33.73
N HIS A 123 -10.27 -13.80 33.81
CA HIS A 123 -10.23 -15.24 33.57
C HIS A 123 -10.00 -15.59 32.11
N LEU A 124 -10.61 -14.87 31.16
CA LEU A 124 -10.34 -15.04 29.73
C LEU A 124 -8.88 -14.72 29.40
N THR A 125 -8.33 -13.63 29.96
CA THR A 125 -6.92 -13.30 29.80
C THR A 125 -6.01 -14.37 30.39
N THR A 126 -6.36 -14.93 31.55
CA THR A 126 -5.62 -16.04 32.17
C THR A 126 -5.63 -17.27 31.26
N ARG A 127 -6.78 -17.60 30.67
CA ARG A 127 -6.89 -18.66 29.66
C ARG A 127 -6.02 -18.37 28.46
N ASN A 128 -6.08 -17.17 27.90
CA ASN A 128 -5.30 -16.77 26.73
C ASN A 128 -3.80 -16.81 26.97
N PHE A 129 -3.33 -16.53 28.19
CA PHE A 129 -1.93 -16.71 28.56
C PHE A 129 -1.48 -18.18 28.40
N PHE A 130 -2.26 -19.14 28.89
CA PHE A 130 -1.96 -20.55 28.66
C PHE A 130 -2.13 -20.94 27.19
N ALA A 131 -3.14 -20.39 26.50
CA ALA A 131 -3.31 -20.61 25.06
C ALA A 131 -2.06 -20.18 24.27
N PHE A 132 -1.50 -19.00 24.57
CA PHE A 132 -0.25 -18.50 24.02
C PHE A 132 0.91 -19.48 24.23
N LEU A 133 1.12 -19.98 25.46
CA LEU A 133 2.19 -20.93 25.78
C LEU A 133 2.13 -22.23 24.96
N PHE A 134 0.94 -22.64 24.54
CA PHE A 134 0.73 -23.90 23.82
C PHE A 134 0.29 -23.72 22.37
N GLY A 135 0.39 -22.50 21.81
CA GLY A 135 0.01 -22.22 20.43
C GLY A 135 -1.46 -22.53 20.13
N LYS A 136 -2.36 -22.20 21.06
CA LYS A 136 -3.82 -22.36 20.90
C LYS A 136 -4.49 -21.03 20.55
N PRO A 137 -5.63 -21.04 19.84
CA PRO A 137 -6.43 -19.84 19.50
C PRO A 137 -6.75 -18.93 20.68
N LEU A 138 -6.85 -17.62 20.45
CA LEU A 138 -7.35 -16.65 21.43
C LEU A 138 -8.88 -16.73 21.57
N VAL A 139 -9.36 -16.37 22.75
CA VAL A 139 -10.80 -16.19 23.04
C VAL A 139 -11.08 -14.85 23.69
N GLY A 140 -12.27 -14.30 23.49
CA GLY A 140 -12.62 -12.97 24.00
C GLY A 140 -13.90 -12.43 23.38
N SER A 141 -14.32 -11.25 23.81
CA SER A 141 -15.39 -10.50 23.15
C SER A 141 -14.88 -9.79 21.88
N LEU A 142 -13.68 -9.21 22.00
CA LEU A 142 -12.96 -8.50 20.94
C LEU A 142 -11.53 -9.07 20.85
N LEU A 143 -11.04 -9.29 19.63
CA LEU A 143 -9.77 -9.96 19.37
C LEU A 143 -8.61 -9.02 19.71
N GLY A 144 -8.69 -7.76 19.26
CA GLY A 144 -7.66 -6.76 19.57
C GLY A 144 -7.49 -6.57 21.07
N ARG A 145 -8.61 -6.54 21.81
CA ARG A 145 -8.58 -6.44 23.28
C ARG A 145 -7.94 -7.67 23.92
N ALA A 146 -8.26 -8.88 23.43
CA ALA A 146 -7.66 -10.11 23.91
C ALA A 146 -6.14 -10.15 23.71
N MET A 147 -5.62 -9.58 22.61
CA MET A 147 -4.19 -9.44 22.34
C MET A 147 -3.51 -8.43 23.30
N VAL A 148 -4.15 -7.28 23.54
CA VAL A 148 -3.66 -6.27 24.50
C VAL A 148 -3.60 -6.85 25.90
N ASP A 149 -4.69 -7.46 26.37
CA ASP A 149 -4.75 -8.04 27.70
C ASP A 149 -3.74 -9.20 27.86
N LEU A 150 -3.46 -9.97 26.79
CA LEU A 150 -2.41 -10.99 26.77
C LEU A 150 -1.02 -10.36 26.96
N GLN A 151 -0.67 -9.32 26.19
CA GLN A 151 0.62 -8.64 26.31
C GLN A 151 0.83 -8.09 27.74
N ASP A 152 -0.20 -7.44 28.30
CA ASP A 152 -0.16 -6.93 29.68
C ASP A 152 0.00 -8.06 30.70
N ARG A 153 -0.67 -9.19 30.50
CA ARG A 153 -0.52 -10.39 31.33
C ARG A 153 0.91 -10.93 31.28
N LEU A 154 1.52 -11.00 30.10
CA LEU A 154 2.91 -11.44 29.95
C LEU A 154 3.86 -10.48 30.67
N GLN A 155 3.63 -9.17 30.57
CA GLN A 155 4.45 -8.18 31.28
C GLN A 155 4.34 -8.30 32.80
N LEU A 156 3.15 -8.60 33.32
CA LEU A 156 2.96 -8.89 34.74
C LEU A 156 3.76 -10.12 35.19
N LEU A 157 3.66 -11.21 34.42
CA LEU A 157 4.27 -12.51 34.77
C LEU A 157 5.77 -12.58 34.45
N ARG A 158 6.27 -11.76 33.52
CA ARG A 158 7.67 -11.71 33.09
C ARG A 158 8.02 -10.26 32.73
N PRO A 159 8.76 -9.52 33.57
CA PRO A 159 9.06 -8.11 33.36
C PRO A 159 10.17 -7.90 32.30
N ASP A 160 9.96 -8.42 31.09
CA ASP A 160 10.83 -8.28 29.92
C ASP A 160 9.96 -7.92 28.71
N ALA A 161 9.68 -6.62 28.57
CA ALA A 161 8.74 -6.10 27.57
C ALA A 161 9.18 -6.43 26.14
N ALA A 162 10.48 -6.31 25.85
CA ALA A 162 11.03 -6.56 24.52
C ALA A 162 10.93 -8.04 24.12
N ARG A 163 11.21 -8.97 25.05
CA ARG A 163 11.00 -10.40 24.79
C ARG A 163 9.53 -10.74 24.66
N ASN A 164 8.67 -10.21 25.55
CA ASN A 164 7.23 -10.46 25.50
C ASN A 164 6.63 -10.02 24.17
N GLN A 165 6.93 -8.81 23.72
CA GLN A 165 6.43 -8.31 22.44
C GLN A 165 6.91 -9.16 21.27
N ARG A 166 8.19 -9.55 21.22
CA ARG A 166 8.71 -10.43 20.16
C ARG A 166 8.02 -11.80 20.15
N GLU A 167 7.84 -12.44 21.30
CA GLU A 167 7.19 -13.74 21.38
C GLU A 167 5.68 -13.65 21.06
N VAL A 168 4.99 -12.58 21.47
CA VAL A 168 3.60 -12.33 21.07
C VAL A 168 3.50 -12.16 19.57
N MET A 169 4.34 -11.32 18.94
CA MET A 169 4.33 -11.15 17.49
C MET A 169 4.55 -12.46 16.75
N ALA A 170 5.50 -13.29 17.20
CA ALA A 170 5.74 -14.62 16.63
C ALA A 170 4.53 -15.56 16.81
N TYR A 171 3.85 -15.50 17.95
CA TYR A 171 2.60 -16.23 18.18
C TYR A 171 1.47 -15.74 17.27
N LEU A 172 1.27 -14.42 17.13
CA LEU A 172 0.21 -13.86 16.29
C LEU A 172 0.44 -14.24 14.81
N GLU A 173 1.69 -14.20 14.34
CA GLU A 173 2.09 -14.67 13.02
C GLU A 173 1.83 -16.17 12.85
N GLY A 174 2.30 -17.02 13.78
CA GLY A 174 2.10 -18.47 13.72
C GLY A 174 0.65 -18.94 13.91
N MET A 175 -0.22 -18.05 14.38
CA MET A 175 -1.68 -18.26 14.45
C MET A 175 -2.42 -17.73 13.22
N GLY A 176 -1.76 -17.02 12.31
CA GLY A 176 -2.36 -16.45 11.09
C GLY A 176 -3.09 -15.12 11.32
N TYR A 177 -2.96 -14.48 12.48
CA TYR A 177 -3.67 -13.23 12.77
C TYR A 177 -3.12 -12.00 12.02
N LEU A 178 -1.95 -12.13 11.39
CA LEU A 178 -1.37 -11.09 10.52
C LEU A 178 -1.85 -11.18 9.06
N GLU A 179 -2.75 -12.11 8.74
CA GLU A 179 -3.30 -12.24 7.39
C GLU A 179 -4.54 -11.35 7.19
N PHE A 180 -4.33 -10.08 6.85
CA PHE A 180 -5.40 -9.08 6.77
C PHE A 180 -6.25 -9.15 5.50
N VAL A 181 -5.76 -9.83 4.46
CA VAL A 181 -6.42 -9.91 3.16
C VAL A 181 -7.83 -10.51 3.30
N HIS A 182 -8.83 -9.72 2.92
CA HIS A 182 -10.26 -10.03 3.07
C HIS A 182 -10.72 -10.35 4.51
N CYS A 183 -9.97 -9.90 5.52
CA CYS A 183 -10.31 -10.10 6.92
C CYS A 183 -10.30 -8.77 7.70
N PRO A 184 -11.39 -7.98 7.65
CA PRO A 184 -11.46 -6.70 8.37
C PRO A 184 -11.37 -6.88 9.89
N GLU A 185 -11.77 -8.05 10.42
CA GLU A 185 -11.66 -8.34 11.85
C GLU A 185 -10.20 -8.37 12.33
N TYR A 186 -9.30 -8.99 11.56
CA TYR A 186 -7.88 -9.06 11.91
C TYR A 186 -7.19 -7.72 11.71
N ALA A 187 -7.46 -7.02 10.60
CA ALA A 187 -6.94 -5.69 10.37
C ALA A 187 -7.31 -4.72 11.51
N LEU A 188 -8.59 -4.66 11.91
CA LEU A 188 -9.02 -3.80 13.03
C LEU A 188 -8.43 -4.22 14.38
N ALA A 189 -8.37 -5.53 14.65
CA ALA A 189 -7.80 -6.05 15.89
C ALA A 189 -6.31 -5.68 16.04
N LEU A 190 -5.53 -5.84 14.96
CA LEU A 190 -4.11 -5.53 14.95
C LEU A 190 -3.86 -4.02 14.88
N LEU A 191 -4.73 -3.25 14.23
CA LEU A 191 -4.70 -1.79 14.28
C LEU A 191 -4.83 -1.28 15.72
N HIS A 192 -5.79 -1.82 16.48
CA HIS A 192 -5.96 -1.50 17.90
C HIS A 192 -4.76 -1.95 18.75
N TYR A 193 -4.26 -3.17 18.54
CA TYR A 193 -3.08 -3.68 19.26
C TYR A 193 -1.84 -2.82 18.99
N ALA A 194 -1.58 -2.48 17.72
CA ALA A 194 -0.45 -1.67 17.30
C ALA A 194 -0.55 -0.23 17.82
N GLU A 195 -1.75 0.34 17.87
CA GLU A 195 -2.00 1.65 18.49
C GLU A 195 -1.68 1.64 19.99
N ASN A 196 -2.12 0.61 20.72
CA ASN A 196 -1.90 0.50 22.16
C ASN A 196 -0.42 0.41 22.54
N PHE A 197 0.39 -0.31 21.74
CA PHE A 197 1.82 -0.50 21.98
C PHE A 197 2.73 0.36 21.07
N ARG A 198 2.15 1.27 20.29
CA ARG A 198 2.84 2.19 19.37
C ARG A 198 3.78 1.49 18.38
N ILE A 199 3.34 0.39 17.77
CA ILE A 199 4.11 -0.39 16.79
C ILE A 199 3.85 0.18 15.38
N GLY A 200 4.74 1.04 14.88
CA GLY A 200 4.57 1.80 13.63
C GLY A 200 4.24 0.96 12.40
N ASP A 201 5.15 0.07 11.98
CA ASP A 201 4.99 -0.71 10.75
C ASP A 201 3.72 -1.59 10.76
N LEU A 202 3.43 -2.23 11.89
CA LEU A 202 2.23 -3.05 12.07
C LEU A 202 0.96 -2.19 12.02
N TRP A 203 1.01 -0.98 12.57
CA TRP A 203 -0.10 -0.05 12.49
C TRP A 203 -0.35 0.37 11.04
N ILE A 204 0.71 0.70 10.28
CA ILE A 204 0.59 1.10 8.86
C ILE A 204 0.02 -0.04 8.01
N ASP A 205 0.54 -1.26 8.16
CA ASP A 205 0.05 -2.45 7.46
C ASP A 205 -1.46 -2.65 7.71
N ALA A 206 -1.85 -2.74 8.98
CA ALA A 206 -3.26 -2.90 9.37
C ALA A 206 -4.13 -1.71 8.91
N PHE A 207 -3.62 -0.48 9.00
CA PHE A 207 -4.32 0.74 8.61
C PHE A 207 -4.66 0.75 7.12
N VAL A 208 -3.69 0.45 6.26
CA VAL A 208 -3.90 0.42 4.80
C VAL A 208 -4.95 -0.62 4.42
N HIS A 209 -4.91 -1.79 5.07
CA HIS A 209 -5.93 -2.82 4.88
C HIS A 209 -7.32 -2.38 5.37
N CYS A 210 -7.43 -1.66 6.49
CA CYS A 210 -8.69 -1.07 6.93
C CYS A 210 -9.22 -0.01 5.94
N VAL A 211 -8.34 0.84 5.39
CA VAL A 211 -8.70 1.84 4.37
C VAL A 211 -9.20 1.16 3.10
N GLY A 212 -8.49 0.15 2.60
CA GLY A 212 -8.86 -0.62 1.40
C GLY A 212 -10.17 -1.40 1.54
N MET A 213 -10.55 -1.76 2.77
CA MET A 213 -11.78 -2.50 3.08
C MET A 213 -12.86 -1.64 3.76
N ASN A 214 -12.84 -0.31 3.59
CA ASN A 214 -13.71 0.59 4.38
C ASN A 214 -15.20 0.21 4.31
N ASP A 215 -15.71 -0.24 3.16
CA ASP A 215 -17.11 -0.70 3.03
C ASP A 215 -17.46 -1.88 3.97
N LEU A 216 -16.46 -2.66 4.39
CA LEU A 216 -16.63 -3.83 5.27
C LEU A 216 -16.39 -3.50 6.74
N ILE A 217 -15.73 -2.39 7.09
CA ILE A 217 -15.34 -2.13 8.48
C ILE A 217 -16.47 -1.56 9.33
N GLU A 218 -17.41 -0.80 8.75
CA GLU A 218 -18.49 -0.12 9.50
C GLU A 218 -19.39 -1.11 10.27
N SER A 219 -19.60 -2.30 9.72
CA SER A 219 -20.41 -3.35 10.33
C SER A 219 -19.65 -4.19 11.37
N ASN A 220 -18.35 -3.99 11.52
CA ASN A 220 -17.49 -4.86 12.32
C ASN A 220 -17.40 -4.42 13.80
N SER A 221 -17.71 -5.36 14.71
CA SER A 221 -17.62 -5.13 16.17
C SER A 221 -16.24 -4.67 16.67
N GLN A 222 -15.13 -5.04 16.02
CA GLN A 222 -13.77 -4.65 16.44
C GLN A 222 -13.53 -3.15 16.29
N LEU A 223 -14.29 -2.46 15.43
CA LEU A 223 -14.14 -1.02 15.20
C LEU A 223 -14.32 -0.21 16.49
N GLN A 224 -15.11 -0.72 17.45
CA GLN A 224 -15.34 -0.07 18.74
C GLN A 224 -14.08 -0.01 19.63
N ALA A 225 -13.11 -0.91 19.42
CA ALA A 225 -11.85 -0.91 20.17
C ALA A 225 -10.86 0.14 19.65
N VAL A 226 -10.94 0.49 18.36
CA VAL A 226 -10.02 1.45 17.72
C VAL A 226 -10.34 2.87 18.18
N SER A 227 -9.31 3.68 18.45
CA SER A 227 -9.53 5.04 18.93
C SER A 227 -10.36 5.89 17.97
N PRO A 228 -11.15 6.88 18.45
CA PRO A 228 -11.87 7.81 17.58
C PRO A 228 -10.96 8.50 16.57
N GLY A 229 -9.76 8.91 16.99
CA GLY A 229 -8.78 9.58 16.12
C GLY A 229 -8.34 8.69 14.95
N THR A 230 -7.97 7.44 15.24
CA THR A 230 -7.59 6.46 14.21
C THR A 230 -8.76 6.15 13.26
N ARG A 231 -9.99 6.07 13.77
CA ARG A 231 -11.19 5.90 12.91
C ARG A 231 -11.39 7.07 11.95
N THR A 232 -11.22 8.31 12.42
CA THR A 232 -11.26 9.50 11.55
C THR A 232 -10.15 9.46 10.49
N LEU A 233 -8.93 9.03 10.86
CA LEU A 233 -7.83 8.87 9.90
C LEU A 233 -8.16 7.85 8.81
N VAL A 234 -8.73 6.69 9.17
CA VAL A 234 -9.15 5.66 8.20
C VAL A 234 -10.20 6.23 7.24
N ALA A 235 -11.24 6.88 7.75
CA ALA A 235 -12.29 7.46 6.91
C ALA A 235 -11.76 8.56 5.96
N ARG A 236 -10.85 9.41 6.44
CA ARG A 236 -10.21 10.45 5.62
C ARG A 236 -9.33 9.84 4.54
N ALA A 237 -8.46 8.90 4.90
CA ALA A 237 -7.55 8.26 3.95
C ALA A 237 -8.32 7.45 2.89
N TYR A 238 -9.45 6.85 3.26
CA TYR A 238 -10.36 6.22 2.30
C TYR A 238 -10.91 7.23 1.30
N ALA A 239 -11.48 8.36 1.76
CA ALA A 239 -12.04 9.36 0.86
C ALA A 239 -10.97 9.95 -0.09
N GLU A 240 -9.76 10.17 0.41
CA GLU A 240 -8.63 10.63 -0.39
C GLU A 240 -8.20 9.59 -1.44
N MET A 241 -8.08 8.32 -1.04
CA MET A 241 -7.74 7.23 -1.95
C MET A 241 -8.83 7.01 -3.01
N ASP A 242 -10.11 7.09 -2.65
CA ASP A 242 -11.24 6.94 -3.58
C ASP A 242 -11.28 8.07 -4.61
N LEU A 243 -11.05 9.32 -4.19
CA LEU A 243 -10.92 10.46 -5.10
C LEU A 243 -9.73 10.29 -6.05
N HIS A 244 -8.58 9.83 -5.54
CA HIS A 244 -7.39 9.55 -6.34
C HIS A 244 -7.65 8.47 -7.39
N LEU A 245 -8.23 7.34 -6.99
CA LEU A 245 -8.60 6.25 -7.90
C LEU A 245 -9.60 6.69 -8.96
N THR A 246 -10.59 7.50 -8.58
CA THR A 246 -11.58 8.07 -9.51
C THR A 246 -10.89 8.98 -10.53
N GLY A 247 -9.99 9.86 -10.08
CA GLY A 247 -9.20 10.73 -10.96
C GLY A 247 -8.34 9.95 -11.95
N VAL A 248 -7.59 8.96 -11.47
CA VAL A 248 -6.74 8.10 -12.30
C VAL A 248 -7.58 7.27 -13.27
N THR A 249 -8.72 6.73 -12.84
CA THR A 249 -9.66 6.01 -13.71
C THR A 249 -10.13 6.88 -14.86
N LYS A 250 -10.56 8.10 -14.56
CA LYS A 250 -11.01 9.06 -15.58
C LYS A 250 -9.88 9.38 -16.55
N ALA A 251 -8.68 9.69 -16.05
CA ALA A 251 -7.52 10.03 -16.87
C ALA A 251 -7.09 8.86 -17.76
N LEU A 252 -7.04 7.63 -17.24
CA LEU A 252 -6.66 6.46 -18.04
C LEU A 252 -7.72 6.10 -19.09
N SER A 253 -9.00 6.30 -18.79
CA SER A 253 -10.11 5.97 -19.71
C SER A 253 -9.98 6.65 -21.07
N ASN A 254 -9.49 7.89 -21.11
CA ASN A 254 -9.22 8.64 -22.35
C ASN A 254 -7.71 8.87 -22.62
N PHE A 255 -6.84 8.08 -22.00
CA PHE A 255 -5.39 8.18 -22.15
C PHE A 255 -4.87 9.62 -21.97
N LEU A 256 -5.17 10.20 -20.81
CA LEU A 256 -4.63 11.47 -20.34
C LEU A 256 -4.92 12.61 -21.33
N GLU A 257 -6.15 12.65 -21.86
CA GLU A 257 -6.58 13.69 -22.80
C GLU A 257 -6.54 15.08 -22.16
N GLU A 258 -7.09 15.21 -20.96
CA GLU A 258 -7.10 16.46 -20.19
C GLU A 258 -5.67 16.83 -19.74
N ASP A 259 -4.93 15.86 -19.24
CA ASP A 259 -3.57 16.02 -18.72
C ASP A 259 -2.55 16.48 -19.76
N PHE A 260 -2.70 16.02 -21.00
CA PHE A 260 -1.87 16.38 -22.16
C PHE A 260 -2.65 17.21 -23.18
N GLY A 261 -3.66 17.94 -22.71
CA GLY A 261 -4.41 18.90 -23.50
C GLY A 261 -3.61 20.17 -23.80
N PRO A 262 -4.16 21.08 -24.63
CA PRO A 262 -3.49 22.32 -25.05
C PRO A 262 -3.06 23.23 -23.90
N THR A 263 -3.74 23.16 -22.76
CA THR A 263 -3.44 23.94 -21.55
C THR A 263 -2.07 23.62 -20.96
N TYR A 264 -1.64 22.36 -21.06
CA TYR A 264 -0.48 21.85 -20.35
C TYR A 264 0.63 21.40 -21.29
N LEU A 265 0.28 20.98 -22.51
CA LEU A 265 1.22 20.49 -23.50
C LEU A 265 1.13 21.35 -24.78
N GLY A 266 2.12 22.22 -24.96
CA GLY A 266 2.24 23.15 -26.10
C GLY A 266 2.65 22.49 -27.41
N LEU A 267 1.85 21.55 -27.91
CA LEU A 267 2.13 20.85 -29.18
C LEU A 267 1.72 21.66 -30.41
N SER A 268 2.49 21.52 -31.49
CA SER A 268 2.08 21.92 -32.83
C SER A 268 0.82 21.16 -33.28
N HIS A 269 0.10 21.68 -34.27
CA HIS A 269 -1.10 21.02 -34.80
C HIS A 269 -0.82 19.57 -35.25
N GLY A 270 0.30 19.35 -35.97
CA GLY A 270 0.71 18.01 -36.38
C GLY A 270 1.02 17.08 -35.20
N ALA A 271 1.77 17.57 -34.20
CA ALA A 271 2.12 16.76 -33.03
C ALA A 271 0.88 16.40 -32.20
N ARG A 272 -0.12 17.28 -32.12
CA ARG A 272 -1.41 16.99 -31.46
C ARG A 272 -2.21 15.94 -32.21
N ALA A 273 -2.30 16.04 -33.55
CA ALA A 273 -2.93 15.01 -34.36
C ALA A 273 -2.24 13.64 -34.20
N HIS A 274 -0.91 13.63 -34.10
CA HIS A 274 -0.13 12.41 -33.85
C HIS A 274 -0.44 11.80 -32.47
N LEU A 275 -0.54 12.64 -31.43
CA LEU A 275 -0.93 12.19 -30.09
C LEU A 275 -2.32 11.53 -30.11
N GLU A 276 -3.28 12.13 -30.81
CA GLU A 276 -4.64 11.61 -30.89
C GLU A 276 -4.73 10.29 -31.66
N ARG A 277 -3.96 10.16 -32.73
CA ARG A 277 -3.80 8.87 -33.42
C ARG A 277 -3.18 7.82 -32.52
N PHE A 278 -2.24 8.18 -31.66
CA PHE A 278 -1.66 7.27 -30.69
C PHE A 278 -2.66 6.86 -29.59
N ARG A 279 -3.52 7.77 -29.12
CA ARG A 279 -4.66 7.43 -28.23
C ARG A 279 -5.63 6.46 -28.89
N SER A 280 -5.96 6.70 -30.16
CA SER A 280 -6.81 5.80 -30.94
C SER A 280 -6.20 4.40 -31.05
N PHE A 281 -4.88 4.30 -31.26
CA PHE A 281 -4.16 3.02 -31.23
C PHE A 281 -4.28 2.31 -29.87
N LEU A 282 -4.04 3.02 -28.76
CA LEU A 282 -4.16 2.44 -27.42
C LEU A 282 -5.61 1.99 -27.13
N HIS A 283 -6.58 2.80 -27.54
CA HIS A 283 -8.00 2.47 -27.44
C HIS A 283 -8.30 1.17 -28.19
N SER A 284 -7.91 1.03 -29.45
CA SER A 284 -8.11 -0.20 -30.23
C SER A 284 -7.42 -1.40 -29.58
N PHE A 285 -6.20 -1.23 -29.07
CA PHE A 285 -5.48 -2.31 -28.37
C PHE A 285 -6.23 -2.79 -27.13
N TYR A 286 -6.73 -1.89 -26.29
CA TYR A 286 -7.44 -2.26 -25.07
C TYR A 286 -8.88 -2.75 -25.33
N VAL A 287 -9.54 -2.29 -26.39
CA VAL A 287 -10.78 -2.92 -26.90
C VAL A 287 -10.51 -4.37 -27.31
N GLU A 288 -9.43 -4.65 -28.04
CA GLU A 288 -9.08 -6.03 -28.43
C GLU A 288 -8.72 -6.89 -27.21
N LYS A 289 -7.98 -6.32 -26.25
CA LYS A 289 -7.52 -7.04 -25.05
C LYS A 289 -8.65 -7.35 -24.06
N PHE A 290 -9.55 -6.40 -23.82
CA PHE A 290 -10.58 -6.50 -22.77
C PHE A 290 -12.01 -6.65 -23.32
N GLY A 291 -12.20 -6.55 -24.64
CA GLY A 291 -13.51 -6.60 -25.31
C GLY A 291 -14.22 -5.25 -25.37
N TYR A 292 -13.90 -4.33 -24.47
CA TYR A 292 -14.41 -2.96 -24.44
C TYR A 292 -13.35 -2.02 -23.85
N TRP A 293 -13.40 -0.76 -24.25
CA TRP A 293 -12.64 0.31 -23.61
C TRP A 293 -13.36 1.65 -23.82
N PRO A 294 -13.38 2.53 -22.81
CA PRO A 294 -13.08 2.24 -21.41
C PRO A 294 -14.14 1.29 -20.81
N PRO A 295 -13.90 0.76 -19.60
CA PRO A 295 -14.95 0.11 -18.82
C PRO A 295 -16.24 0.94 -18.76
N PRO A 296 -17.43 0.30 -18.83
CA PRO A 296 -18.71 1.02 -18.86
C PRO A 296 -18.86 2.02 -17.72
N ALA A 297 -19.58 3.11 -17.97
CA ALA A 297 -19.86 4.12 -16.95
C ALA A 297 -20.49 3.48 -15.70
N GLY A 298 -19.91 3.78 -14.54
CA GLY A 298 -20.31 3.19 -13.25
C GLY A 298 -19.57 1.90 -12.86
N SER A 299 -18.74 1.34 -13.75
CA SER A 299 -17.82 0.26 -13.36
C SER A 299 -16.50 0.85 -12.81
N THR A 300 -16.02 0.30 -11.70
CA THR A 300 -14.72 0.65 -11.14
C THR A 300 -13.62 -0.18 -11.79
N PHE A 301 -12.45 0.41 -11.98
CA PHE A 301 -11.29 -0.33 -12.46
C PHE A 301 -10.84 -1.29 -11.36
N SER A 302 -10.83 -2.59 -11.67
CA SER A 302 -10.30 -3.57 -10.74
C SER A 302 -8.79 -3.43 -10.58
N LYS A 303 -8.25 -3.82 -9.41
CA LYS A 303 -6.80 -3.90 -9.20
C LYS A 303 -6.10 -4.75 -10.26
N ALA A 304 -6.73 -5.83 -10.70
CA ALA A 304 -6.22 -6.69 -11.77
C ALA A 304 -6.11 -5.96 -13.12
N LEU A 305 -7.07 -5.09 -13.44
CA LEU A 305 -7.05 -4.27 -14.64
C LEU A 305 -5.91 -3.25 -14.58
N TYR A 306 -5.76 -2.50 -13.48
CA TYR A 306 -4.63 -1.58 -13.30
C TYR A 306 -3.29 -2.29 -13.43
N ARG A 307 -3.13 -3.46 -12.80
CA ARG A 307 -1.90 -4.26 -12.91
C ARG A 307 -1.63 -4.72 -14.34
N SER A 308 -2.66 -5.17 -15.05
CA SER A 308 -2.53 -5.57 -16.45
C SER A 308 -2.04 -4.42 -17.33
N MET A 309 -2.61 -3.23 -17.16
CA MET A 309 -2.16 -2.02 -17.86
C MET A 309 -0.74 -1.60 -17.43
N TYR A 310 -0.44 -1.68 -16.13
CA TYR A 310 0.88 -1.35 -15.60
C TYR A 310 1.97 -2.19 -16.27
N PHE A 311 1.80 -3.51 -16.37
CA PHE A 311 2.80 -4.35 -17.03
C PHE A 311 2.91 -4.06 -18.53
N ASP A 312 1.80 -3.73 -19.21
CA ASP A 312 1.84 -3.32 -20.61
C ASP A 312 2.64 -2.02 -20.81
N PHE A 313 2.30 -0.97 -20.05
CA PHE A 313 2.97 0.34 -20.13
C PHE A 313 4.41 0.29 -19.64
N ARG A 314 4.71 -0.51 -18.60
CA ARG A 314 6.07 -0.76 -18.13
C ARG A 314 6.91 -1.42 -19.20
N SER A 315 6.39 -2.46 -19.87
CA SER A 315 7.11 -3.09 -20.98
C SER A 315 7.37 -2.10 -22.12
N LEU A 316 6.41 -1.22 -22.42
CA LEU A 316 6.58 -0.20 -23.45
C LEU A 316 7.57 0.90 -23.06
N TYR A 317 7.59 1.26 -21.77
CA TYR A 317 8.57 2.16 -21.19
C TYR A 317 9.98 1.55 -21.27
N ASP A 318 10.17 0.32 -20.78
CA ASP A 318 11.44 -0.41 -20.78
C ASP A 318 11.97 -0.62 -22.21
N TYR A 319 11.08 -0.83 -23.18
CA TYR A 319 11.43 -0.95 -24.60
C TYR A 319 12.01 0.34 -25.20
N LEU A 320 11.61 1.51 -24.71
CA LEU A 320 11.93 2.81 -25.31
C LEU A 320 12.87 3.67 -24.48
N VAL A 321 13.08 3.36 -23.20
CA VAL A 321 13.84 4.19 -22.27
C VAL A 321 15.29 4.39 -22.70
N ASP A 322 15.78 5.62 -22.58
CA ASP A 322 17.20 5.94 -22.67
C ASP A 322 17.85 5.79 -21.29
N LEU A 323 18.59 4.70 -21.09
CA LEU A 323 19.24 4.38 -19.81
C LEU A 323 20.35 5.37 -19.43
N ASP A 324 20.86 6.13 -20.40
CA ASP A 324 21.88 7.17 -20.15
C ASP A 324 21.23 8.53 -19.80
N SER A 325 19.90 8.61 -19.80
CA SER A 325 19.20 9.87 -19.52
C SER A 325 19.23 10.28 -18.05
N THR A 326 19.38 11.58 -17.82
CA THR A 326 19.48 12.19 -16.49
C THR A 326 18.38 13.23 -16.26
N ASP A 327 18.05 13.50 -15.00
CA ASP A 327 17.03 14.48 -14.61
C ASP A 327 17.51 15.95 -14.68
N SER A 328 18.77 16.17 -15.04
CA SER A 328 19.39 17.48 -15.12
C SER A 328 19.21 18.09 -16.52
N LEU A 329 18.50 19.20 -16.59
CA LEU A 329 18.34 19.97 -17.83
C LEU A 329 19.68 20.46 -18.41
N GLN A 330 20.72 20.62 -17.58
CA GLN A 330 22.05 21.08 -18.00
C GLN A 330 22.85 19.98 -18.71
N ASP A 331 22.61 18.72 -18.33
CA ASP A 331 23.32 17.56 -18.89
C ASP A 331 22.62 16.99 -20.14
N GLN A 332 21.49 17.60 -20.53
CA GLN A 332 20.68 17.18 -21.66
C GLN A 332 21.16 17.82 -22.96
N LYS A 333 21.13 17.05 -24.04
CA LYS A 333 21.31 17.60 -25.39
C LYS A 333 20.20 18.63 -25.68
N PRO A 334 20.49 19.72 -26.41
CA PRO A 334 19.48 20.71 -26.77
C PRO A 334 18.25 20.06 -27.40
N ALA A 335 17.05 20.49 -26.98
CA ALA A 335 15.81 19.94 -27.51
C ALA A 335 15.70 20.22 -29.02
N SER A 336 15.78 19.17 -29.84
CA SER A 336 15.48 19.24 -31.28
C SER A 336 13.96 19.29 -31.51
N GLY A 337 13.46 19.97 -32.55
CA GLY A 337 12.04 19.88 -32.95
C GLY A 337 11.01 20.54 -32.03
N GLY A 338 11.44 21.40 -31.09
CA GLY A 338 10.54 22.23 -30.27
C GLY A 338 9.84 21.50 -29.11
N ILE A 339 10.07 20.21 -28.92
CA ILE A 339 9.54 19.42 -27.80
C ILE A 339 10.69 19.00 -26.87
N CYS A 340 10.69 19.55 -25.65
CA CYS A 340 11.56 19.13 -24.57
C CYS A 340 10.83 18.09 -23.70
N VAL A 341 11.23 16.81 -23.79
CA VAL A 341 10.57 15.73 -23.03
C VAL A 341 10.73 15.93 -21.53
N LEU A 342 11.97 16.13 -21.05
CA LEU A 342 12.29 16.29 -19.63
C LEU A 342 11.42 17.36 -18.95
N GLN A 343 11.29 18.54 -19.56
CA GLN A 343 10.47 19.62 -19.01
C GLN A 343 8.99 19.23 -18.86
N ASN A 344 8.45 18.48 -19.84
CA ASN A 344 7.06 18.08 -19.83
C ASN A 344 6.78 16.98 -18.80
N VAL A 345 7.66 15.98 -18.67
CA VAL A 345 7.50 14.94 -17.65
C VAL A 345 7.70 15.50 -16.23
N GLN A 346 8.66 16.40 -16.02
CA GLN A 346 8.83 17.10 -14.73
C GLN A 346 7.67 18.04 -14.40
N ALA A 347 7.06 18.68 -15.40
CA ALA A 347 5.85 19.47 -15.18
C ALA A 347 4.66 18.58 -14.79
N PHE A 348 4.53 17.42 -15.44
CA PHE A 348 3.52 16.42 -15.12
C PHE A 348 3.67 15.90 -13.69
N ASP A 349 4.87 15.49 -13.30
CA ASP A 349 5.15 14.96 -11.96
C ASP A 349 4.89 16.00 -10.87
N ARG A 350 5.32 17.25 -11.09
CA ARG A 350 5.06 18.34 -10.13
C ARG A 350 3.57 18.64 -9.96
N ARG A 351 2.79 18.59 -11.05
CA ARG A 351 1.34 18.83 -11.00
C ARG A 351 0.61 17.76 -10.20
N HIS A 352 1.08 16.52 -10.27
CA HIS A 352 0.45 15.37 -9.62
C HIS A 352 1.15 14.92 -8.33
N HIS A 353 2.19 15.65 -7.89
CA HIS A 353 3.01 15.32 -6.73
C HIS A 353 3.65 13.92 -6.79
N TYR A 354 4.05 13.49 -7.99
CA TYR A 354 4.72 12.20 -8.18
C TYR A 354 6.23 12.31 -7.99
N VAL A 355 6.80 11.25 -7.46
CA VAL A 355 8.25 11.02 -7.54
C VAL A 355 8.57 10.66 -8.99
N PRO A 356 9.53 11.33 -9.66
CA PRO A 356 9.88 11.02 -11.03
C PRO A 356 10.25 9.55 -11.22
N LEU A 357 9.85 8.97 -12.37
CA LEU A 357 10.37 7.68 -12.78
C LEU A 357 11.87 7.82 -13.08
N PRO A 358 12.67 6.74 -12.95
CA PRO A 358 14.05 6.77 -13.43
C PRO A 358 14.08 7.15 -14.91
N HIS A 359 15.22 7.60 -15.45
CA HIS A 359 15.43 7.78 -16.89
C HIS A 359 14.29 8.51 -17.64
N PRO A 360 14.23 9.84 -17.57
CA PRO A 360 13.06 10.62 -18.00
C PRO A 360 12.84 10.68 -19.52
N ASN A 361 13.80 10.20 -20.33
CA ASN A 361 13.76 10.33 -21.80
C ASN A 361 13.69 8.99 -22.53
N PRO A 362 13.13 9.00 -23.76
CA PRO A 362 13.20 7.87 -24.68
C PRO A 362 14.49 7.89 -25.50
N LEU A 363 14.89 6.72 -25.99
CA LEU A 363 15.76 6.57 -27.14
C LEU A 363 15.10 7.22 -28.37
N LEU A 364 15.85 8.08 -29.04
CA LEU A 364 15.38 8.80 -30.22
C LEU A 364 16.04 8.24 -31.49
N PRO A 365 15.29 8.04 -32.58
CA PRO A 365 15.85 7.63 -33.85
C PRO A 365 16.72 8.74 -34.41
N ASP A 366 17.99 8.44 -34.67
CA ASP A 366 18.89 9.39 -35.32
C ASP A 366 18.64 9.35 -36.84
N THR A 367 17.98 10.39 -37.36
CA THR A 367 17.76 10.57 -38.80
C THR A 367 18.68 11.64 -39.39
N SER A 368 19.76 12.00 -38.69
CA SER A 368 20.71 12.99 -39.19
C SER A 368 21.53 12.40 -40.35
N ASP A 369 20.99 12.51 -41.56
CA ASP A 369 21.76 12.50 -42.81
C ASP A 369 22.60 13.80 -42.86
N THR A 370 23.58 13.94 -41.98
CA THR A 370 24.75 14.76 -42.27
C THR A 370 25.92 13.80 -42.42
N PRO A 371 26.42 13.56 -43.65
CA PRO A 371 27.66 12.84 -43.79
C PRO A 371 28.74 13.67 -43.07
N LYS A 372 29.18 13.19 -41.91
CA LYS A 372 30.41 13.65 -41.24
C LYS A 372 31.60 13.11 -42.03
N GLY A 373 31.73 13.53 -43.28
CA GLY A 373 32.87 13.25 -44.14
C GLY A 373 33.36 14.58 -44.71
N PRO A 374 34.69 14.80 -44.82
CA PRO A 374 35.21 16.01 -45.43
C PRO A 374 34.73 16.04 -46.89
N ALA A 375 33.97 17.06 -47.26
CA ALA A 375 33.54 17.24 -48.65
C ALA A 375 34.78 17.40 -49.54
N PRO A 376 35.03 16.52 -50.53
CA PRO A 376 36.07 16.77 -51.49
C PRO A 376 35.66 17.98 -52.34
N ARG A 377 36.46 19.05 -52.26
CA ARG A 377 36.34 20.22 -53.11
C ARG A 377 36.70 19.83 -54.54
N THR A 378 35.72 19.35 -55.29
CA THR A 378 35.80 19.24 -56.75
C THR A 378 34.55 19.85 -57.37
N LEU A 379 34.78 20.95 -58.10
CA LEU A 379 33.80 21.60 -58.96
C LEU A 379 33.47 20.65 -60.13
N ILE A 380 32.45 19.82 -59.98
CA ILE A 380 31.90 19.01 -61.07
C ILE A 380 30.39 19.20 -61.07
N GLY A 381 29.91 19.86 -62.13
CA GLY A 381 28.61 19.64 -62.77
C GLY A 381 27.35 19.80 -61.92
N LEU A 382 26.49 20.72 -62.36
CA LEU A 382 25.13 20.97 -61.87
C LEU A 382 24.22 19.73 -61.99
N ARG A 383 24.41 18.71 -61.15
CA ARG A 383 23.46 17.64 -60.88
C ARG A 383 23.03 17.73 -59.44
N MET A 384 21.80 18.19 -59.23
CA MET A 384 21.13 18.11 -57.94
C MET A 384 21.22 16.65 -57.45
N PRO A 385 21.77 16.37 -56.26
CA PRO A 385 21.73 15.03 -55.70
C PRO A 385 20.27 14.60 -55.66
N ARG A 386 19.96 13.47 -56.29
CA ARG A 386 18.61 12.92 -56.29
C ARG A 386 18.35 12.47 -54.85
N GLY A 387 17.48 13.21 -54.15
CA GLY A 387 17.10 12.87 -52.78
C GLY A 387 16.55 11.45 -52.69
N PRO A 388 16.67 10.79 -51.52
CA PRO A 388 16.33 9.39 -51.37
C PRO A 388 14.87 9.12 -51.78
N SER A 389 14.67 7.99 -52.45
CA SER A 389 13.35 7.55 -52.87
C SER A 389 12.41 7.37 -51.67
N ARG A 390 11.09 7.35 -51.89
CA ARG A 390 10.13 7.11 -50.80
C ARG A 390 10.39 5.77 -50.09
N SER A 391 10.84 4.76 -50.83
CA SER A 391 11.17 3.44 -50.28
C SER A 391 12.43 3.49 -49.42
N GLU A 392 13.49 4.16 -49.89
CA GLU A 392 14.74 4.33 -49.13
C GLU A 392 14.51 5.13 -47.85
N ARG A 393 13.74 6.22 -47.90
CA ARG A 393 13.37 6.99 -46.69
C ARG A 393 12.63 6.14 -45.67
N TYR A 394 11.71 5.28 -46.13
CA TYR A 394 11.01 4.35 -45.25
C TYR A 394 11.94 3.30 -44.63
N VAL A 395 12.87 2.73 -45.41
CA VAL A 395 13.84 1.75 -44.89
C VAL A 395 14.78 2.40 -43.86
N ASN A 396 15.33 3.57 -44.17
CA ASN A 396 16.20 4.31 -43.25
C ASN A 396 15.46 4.69 -41.96
N ALA A 397 14.22 5.17 -42.07
CA ALA A 397 13.36 5.46 -40.92
C ALA A 397 13.13 4.21 -40.05
N ARG A 398 12.83 3.07 -40.68
CA ARG A 398 12.62 1.80 -39.98
C ARG A 398 13.89 1.35 -39.24
N ASP A 399 15.04 1.43 -39.90
CA ASP A 399 16.30 0.95 -39.33
C ASP A 399 16.75 1.88 -38.18
N ALA A 400 16.55 3.20 -38.30
CA ALA A 400 16.79 4.16 -37.21
C ALA A 400 15.86 3.91 -35.99
N LEU A 401 14.61 3.53 -36.24
CA LEU A 401 13.66 3.19 -35.17
C LEU A 401 14.02 1.89 -34.44
N LEU A 402 14.54 0.89 -35.18
CA LEU A 402 15.02 -0.36 -34.59
C LEU A 402 16.29 -0.15 -33.77
N ALA A 403 17.18 0.75 -34.21
CA ALA A 403 18.38 1.12 -33.47
C ALA A 403 18.06 1.90 -32.17
N ALA A 404 16.97 2.68 -32.17
CA ALA A 404 16.51 3.45 -31.02
C ALA A 404 15.47 2.69 -30.17
N ALA A 405 15.76 1.43 -29.83
CA ALA A 405 14.92 0.61 -28.96
C ALA A 405 15.71 -0.48 -28.23
N ASN A 406 15.32 -0.76 -26.97
CA ASN A 406 15.91 -1.81 -26.14
C ASN A 406 15.31 -3.18 -26.50
N SER A 407 15.82 -3.79 -27.57
CA SER A 407 15.30 -5.08 -28.07
C SER A 407 16.06 -6.32 -27.54
N HIS A 408 17.03 -6.12 -26.63
CA HIS A 408 17.86 -7.21 -26.11
C HIS A 408 17.09 -8.12 -25.14
N ASP A 409 16.14 -7.56 -24.37
CA ASP A 409 15.26 -8.36 -23.53
C ASP A 409 14.11 -8.93 -24.36
N LEU A 410 14.15 -10.26 -24.55
CA LEU A 410 13.13 -11.01 -25.27
C LEU A 410 11.76 -10.94 -24.60
N ALA A 411 11.67 -10.80 -23.27
CA ALA A 411 10.39 -10.71 -22.57
C ALA A 411 9.69 -9.39 -22.92
N THR A 412 10.39 -8.26 -22.75
CA THR A 412 9.92 -6.92 -23.12
C THR A 412 9.58 -6.82 -24.61
N ALA A 413 10.48 -7.29 -25.49
CA ALA A 413 10.24 -7.25 -26.94
C ALA A 413 9.02 -8.08 -27.36
N ASN A 414 8.70 -9.15 -26.63
CA ASN A 414 7.57 -10.02 -26.92
C ASN A 414 6.25 -9.66 -26.22
N ALA A 415 6.26 -8.63 -25.35
CA ALA A 415 5.05 -8.15 -24.71
C ALA A 415 3.98 -7.74 -25.74
N PRO A 416 2.67 -8.03 -25.52
CA PRO A 416 1.63 -7.77 -26.50
C PRO A 416 1.54 -6.30 -26.94
N LEU A 417 1.57 -5.35 -26.00
CA LEU A 417 1.53 -3.93 -26.31
C LEU A 417 2.76 -3.49 -27.10
N VAL A 418 3.95 -3.98 -26.75
CA VAL A 418 5.21 -3.68 -27.47
C VAL A 418 5.16 -4.20 -28.91
N LYS A 419 4.64 -5.41 -29.14
CA LYS A 419 4.42 -5.96 -30.49
C LYS A 419 3.46 -5.11 -31.31
N ALA A 420 2.33 -4.70 -30.72
CA ALA A 420 1.34 -3.84 -31.37
C ALA A 420 1.93 -2.45 -31.69
N TYR A 421 2.65 -1.87 -30.72
CA TYR A 421 3.32 -0.57 -30.84
C TYR A 421 4.35 -0.57 -31.98
N ARG A 422 5.19 -1.60 -32.10
CA ARG A 422 6.17 -1.71 -33.20
C ARG A 422 5.51 -1.70 -34.58
N ARG A 423 4.33 -2.31 -34.70
CA ARG A 423 3.55 -2.29 -35.95
C ARG A 423 2.99 -0.89 -36.21
N PHE A 424 2.36 -0.29 -35.20
CA PHE A 424 1.82 1.07 -35.26
C PHE A 424 2.91 2.07 -35.69
N GLU A 425 4.05 2.05 -35.02
CA GLU A 425 5.17 2.96 -35.30
C GLU A 425 5.71 2.80 -36.72
N ARG A 426 5.87 1.56 -37.18
CA ARG A 426 6.25 1.28 -38.57
C ARG A 426 5.21 1.83 -39.55
N ASP A 427 3.92 1.68 -39.26
CA ASP A 427 2.86 2.10 -40.17
C ASP A 427 2.76 3.64 -40.24
N CYS A 428 3.01 4.36 -39.14
CA CYS A 428 3.17 5.83 -39.14
C CYS A 428 4.31 6.29 -40.07
N THR A 429 5.41 5.54 -40.20
CA THR A 429 6.49 5.90 -41.15
C THR A 429 6.13 5.61 -42.62
N ARG A 430 5.26 4.64 -42.89
CA ARG A 430 4.80 4.32 -44.25
C ARG A 430 3.83 5.38 -44.79
N GLN A 431 2.98 5.87 -43.89
CA GLN A 431 1.92 6.83 -44.17
C GLN A 431 2.07 8.04 -43.23
N PRO A 432 3.04 8.94 -43.51
CA PRO A 432 3.22 10.16 -42.75
C PRO A 432 2.06 11.13 -43.06
N GLU A 433 0.95 10.95 -42.36
CA GLU A 433 -0.24 11.79 -42.47
C GLU A 433 -0.06 13.08 -41.66
N GLU A 434 0.60 12.99 -40.51
CA GLU A 434 0.92 14.15 -39.69
C GLU A 434 2.29 14.72 -40.11
N LYS A 435 2.36 16.04 -40.28
CA LYS A 435 3.61 16.78 -40.60
C LYS A 435 4.54 16.84 -39.38
N VAL A 436 4.97 15.70 -38.87
CA VAL A 436 5.77 15.55 -37.64
C VAL A 436 7.01 14.70 -37.95
N SER A 437 8.16 15.09 -37.40
CA SER A 437 9.38 14.31 -37.54
C SER A 437 9.26 12.97 -36.78
N ILE A 438 10.02 11.96 -37.18
CA ILE A 438 9.99 10.64 -36.51
C ILE A 438 10.44 10.78 -35.04
N ALA A 439 11.44 11.63 -34.79
CA ALA A 439 11.92 11.93 -33.44
C ALA A 439 10.85 12.64 -32.59
N ASP A 440 10.17 13.66 -33.11
CA ASP A 440 9.12 14.37 -32.35
C ASP A 440 7.90 13.49 -32.12
N ALA A 441 7.56 12.65 -33.10
CA ALA A 441 6.51 11.64 -32.96
C ALA A 441 6.83 10.66 -31.81
N ARG A 442 8.10 10.21 -31.67
CA ARG A 442 8.55 9.39 -30.53
C ARG A 442 8.40 10.13 -29.20
N LYS A 443 8.82 11.40 -29.12
CA LYS A 443 8.72 12.22 -27.89
C LYS A 443 7.29 12.38 -27.42
N VAL A 444 6.37 12.67 -28.34
CA VAL A 444 4.93 12.81 -28.03
C VAL A 444 4.36 11.52 -27.44
N ARG A 445 4.67 10.37 -28.05
CA ARG A 445 4.24 9.06 -27.52
C ARG A 445 4.84 8.77 -26.17
N TRP A 446 6.13 9.07 -25.98
CA TRP A 446 6.82 8.85 -24.72
C TRP A 446 6.19 9.63 -23.56
N ILE A 447 5.84 10.90 -23.77
CA ILE A 447 5.17 11.71 -22.73
C ILE A 447 3.87 11.03 -22.27
N LEU A 448 3.07 10.50 -23.21
CA LEU A 448 1.86 9.75 -22.86
C LEU A 448 2.16 8.43 -22.13
N ILE A 449 3.16 7.69 -22.58
CA ILE A 449 3.60 6.42 -21.96
C ILE A 449 4.06 6.67 -20.52
N TYR A 450 4.91 7.66 -20.32
CA TYR A 450 5.43 8.08 -19.03
C TYR A 450 4.29 8.47 -18.08
N GLY A 451 3.40 9.38 -18.50
CA GLY A 451 2.29 9.83 -17.66
C GLY A 451 1.30 8.71 -17.32
N SER A 452 1.00 7.83 -18.28
CA SER A 452 0.16 6.64 -18.02
C SER A 452 0.83 5.72 -17.00
N LEU A 453 2.13 5.46 -17.14
CA LEU A 453 2.88 4.62 -16.21
C LEU A 453 2.92 5.23 -14.80
N GLN A 454 3.14 6.54 -14.68
CA GLN A 454 3.10 7.24 -13.39
C GLN A 454 1.74 7.10 -12.68
N MET A 455 0.65 7.35 -13.41
CA MET A 455 -0.71 7.19 -12.89
C MET A 455 -1.00 5.74 -12.47
N LEU A 456 -0.47 4.75 -13.22
CA LEU A 456 -0.61 3.34 -12.86
C LEU A 456 0.22 2.99 -11.62
N VAL A 457 1.46 3.49 -11.50
CA VAL A 457 2.31 3.31 -10.32
C VAL A 457 1.62 3.87 -9.07
N SER A 458 0.99 5.04 -9.17
CA SER A 458 0.38 5.70 -8.02
C SER A 458 -0.83 4.96 -7.43
N VAL A 459 -1.50 4.09 -8.22
CA VAL A 459 -2.67 3.33 -7.74
C VAL A 459 -2.37 1.86 -7.40
N ILE A 460 -1.27 1.29 -7.91
CA ILE A 460 -0.88 -0.10 -7.61
C ILE A 460 0.11 -0.21 -6.44
N ARG A 461 0.86 0.86 -6.15
CA ARG A 461 1.92 0.82 -5.14
C ARG A 461 1.32 0.93 -3.75
N ALA A 462 1.57 -0.07 -2.93
CA ALA A 462 1.28 -0.02 -1.51
C ALA A 462 2.45 0.62 -0.74
N PRO A 463 2.22 1.17 0.47
CA PRO A 463 3.27 1.51 1.42
C PRO A 463 4.19 0.32 1.68
N LYS A 464 5.46 0.60 1.99
CA LYS A 464 6.52 -0.43 2.14
C LYS A 464 6.29 -1.36 3.34
N GLU A 465 5.51 -0.90 4.31
CA GLU A 465 5.16 -1.61 5.54
C GLU A 465 4.10 -2.69 5.30
N VAL A 466 3.34 -2.59 4.18
CA VAL A 466 2.29 -3.56 3.84
C VAL A 466 2.91 -4.89 3.45
N ARG A 467 2.52 -5.97 4.15
CA ARG A 467 3.14 -7.29 3.98
C ARG A 467 2.65 -8.04 2.75
N ASP A 468 1.34 -8.06 2.52
CA ASP A 468 0.72 -8.75 1.38
C ASP A 468 0.10 -7.75 0.40
N THR A 469 0.91 -7.35 -0.58
CA THR A 469 0.50 -6.42 -1.63
C THR A 469 -0.22 -7.10 -2.79
N GLU A 470 -0.15 -8.42 -2.90
CA GLU A 470 -0.51 -9.17 -4.09
C GLU A 470 -1.90 -9.80 -3.98
N SER A 471 -2.20 -10.45 -2.86
CA SER A 471 -3.42 -11.26 -2.71
C SER A 471 -4.69 -10.43 -2.53
N ALA A 472 -4.57 -9.19 -2.06
CA ALA A 472 -5.72 -8.31 -1.84
C ALA A 472 -6.39 -7.91 -3.16
N SER A 473 -7.71 -8.10 -3.29
CA SER A 473 -8.47 -7.66 -4.46
C SER A 473 -8.84 -6.16 -4.45
N TYR A 474 -8.62 -5.49 -3.32
CA TYR A 474 -8.92 -4.07 -3.11
C TYR A 474 -7.66 -3.19 -3.20
N PRO A 475 -7.81 -1.87 -3.39
CA PRO A 475 -6.70 -0.93 -3.43
C PRO A 475 -5.94 -0.85 -2.10
N LEU A 476 -4.61 -0.68 -2.19
CA LEU A 476 -3.71 -0.53 -1.05
C LEU A 476 -2.85 0.76 -1.15
N CYS A 477 -3.19 1.66 -2.07
CA CYS A 477 -2.45 2.89 -2.37
C CYS A 477 -2.81 4.06 -1.43
N ALA A 478 -3.16 3.76 -0.19
CA ALA A 478 -3.45 4.79 0.80
C ALA A 478 -2.19 5.61 1.10
N LEU A 479 -2.34 6.93 1.19
CA LEU A 479 -1.25 7.82 1.60
C LEU A 479 -1.01 7.69 3.11
N VAL A 480 0.24 7.41 3.47
CA VAL A 480 0.66 7.20 4.86
C VAL A 480 1.72 8.20 5.32
N ALA A 481 1.92 9.28 4.55
CA ALA A 481 2.83 10.34 4.93
C ALA A 481 2.40 10.95 6.28
N ASN A 482 3.34 11.11 7.20
CA ASN A 482 3.10 11.62 8.56
C ASN A 482 2.18 10.74 9.42
N LEU A 483 2.08 9.44 9.11
CA LEU A 483 1.38 8.46 9.94
C LEU A 483 2.36 7.41 10.51
N PRO A 484 2.05 6.79 11.66
CA PRO A 484 0.99 7.12 12.61
C PRO A 484 1.25 8.43 13.37
N PRO A 485 0.23 9.04 14.02
CA PRO A 485 0.33 10.38 14.61
C PRO A 485 1.31 10.51 15.80
N TRP A 486 1.83 9.41 16.33
CA TRP A 486 2.83 9.39 17.41
C TRP A 486 4.26 9.13 16.93
N LEU A 487 4.46 8.88 15.64
CA LEU A 487 5.80 8.80 15.07
C LEU A 487 6.23 10.22 14.73
N GLU A 488 7.11 10.78 15.58
CA GLU A 488 7.78 12.05 15.28
C GLU A 488 8.51 11.89 13.95
N VAL A 489 8.26 12.80 13.02
CA VAL A 489 9.05 12.92 11.79
C VAL A 489 10.48 13.20 12.25
N PRO A 490 11.49 12.40 11.88
CA PRO A 490 12.87 12.80 12.10
C PRO A 490 13.05 14.15 11.43
N ASP A 491 13.41 15.19 12.20
CA ASP A 491 13.70 16.52 11.66
C ASP A 491 14.61 16.35 10.44
N GLU A 492 14.07 16.58 9.23
CA GLU A 492 14.94 16.87 8.10
C GLU A 492 15.78 18.08 8.51
N PRO A 493 17.11 18.06 8.34
CA PRO A 493 17.93 19.20 8.69
C PRO A 493 17.41 20.40 7.93
N ALA A 494 16.82 21.34 8.67
CA ALA A 494 16.26 22.56 8.15
C ALA A 494 17.31 23.22 7.25
N THR A 495 17.01 23.28 5.96
CA THR A 495 17.75 24.16 5.05
C THR A 495 17.63 25.56 5.66
N PRO A 496 18.73 26.27 5.97
CA PRO A 496 18.64 27.50 6.73
C PRO A 496 17.86 28.53 5.92
N LEU A 497 16.65 28.85 6.41
CA LEU A 497 15.87 29.99 5.97
C LEU A 497 16.75 31.23 6.13
N ARG A 498 17.15 31.82 4.98
CA ARG A 498 17.71 33.17 4.96
C ARG A 498 16.74 34.08 5.69
N SER A 499 17.23 34.70 6.76
CA SER A 499 16.57 35.76 7.51
C SER A 499 15.96 36.80 6.56
N SER A 500 14.65 36.97 6.63
CA SER A 500 13.99 38.13 6.04
C SER A 500 14.47 39.41 6.74
N PRO A 501 14.71 40.51 6.00
CA PRO A 501 15.14 41.77 6.60
C PRO A 501 14.00 42.41 7.38
N VAL A 502 14.37 43.08 8.48
CA VAL A 502 13.51 43.86 9.36
C VAL A 502 12.79 44.95 8.57
N VAL A 503 11.47 45.03 8.73
CA VAL A 503 10.61 46.06 8.14
C VAL A 503 10.60 47.29 9.05
N GLU A 504 11.12 48.43 8.57
CA GLU A 504 10.90 49.75 9.16
C GLU A 504 9.52 50.33 8.71
N PRO A 505 8.87 51.20 9.50
CA PRO A 505 7.55 51.71 9.18
C PRO A 505 7.56 52.78 8.07
N LEU A 506 6.59 52.71 7.16
CA LEU A 506 6.39 53.58 6.00
C LEU A 506 6.08 55.05 6.37
N GLU A 507 6.75 55.99 5.70
CA GLU A 507 6.27 57.36 5.45
C GLU A 507 5.37 57.43 4.19
N ALA A 508 4.46 58.41 4.18
CA ALA A 508 3.35 58.56 3.21
C ALA A 508 3.79 58.89 1.76
N PRO A 509 2.98 58.57 0.73
CA PRO A 509 3.39 58.63 -0.66
C PRO A 509 3.25 60.01 -1.31
N GLY A 510 4.28 60.42 -2.07
CA GLY A 510 4.25 61.54 -3.03
C GLY A 510 3.67 61.13 -4.40
N PRO A 511 3.43 62.12 -5.31
CA PRO A 511 2.57 61.96 -6.48
C PRO A 511 3.18 61.13 -7.64
N PRO A 512 2.34 60.62 -8.56
CA PRO A 512 2.74 59.59 -9.52
C PRO A 512 3.50 60.15 -10.73
N VAL A 513 4.50 59.39 -11.19
CA VAL A 513 5.23 59.59 -12.46
C VAL A 513 4.70 58.57 -13.49
N PRO A 514 4.56 58.91 -14.79
CA PRO A 514 3.73 58.15 -15.74
C PRO A 514 4.37 56.83 -16.17
N ALA A 515 3.50 55.85 -16.43
CA ALA A 515 3.86 54.51 -16.88
C ALA A 515 4.48 54.50 -18.29
N VAL A 516 5.66 53.88 -18.41
CA VAL A 516 6.24 53.51 -19.71
C VAL A 516 5.52 52.27 -20.20
N ALA A 517 4.70 52.45 -21.23
CA ALA A 517 4.10 51.35 -21.98
C ALA A 517 5.15 50.74 -22.92
N ILE A 518 5.43 49.45 -22.75
CA ILE A 518 6.24 48.69 -23.71
C ILE A 518 5.25 48.05 -24.70
N GLN A 519 5.23 48.56 -25.93
CA GLN A 519 4.53 47.93 -27.06
C GLN A 519 5.46 46.96 -27.81
N PRO A 520 4.90 45.89 -28.40
CA PRO A 520 5.65 44.93 -29.22
C PRO A 520 5.92 45.49 -30.62
N ASP A 521 7.15 45.36 -31.09
CA ASP A 521 7.56 45.73 -32.45
C ASP A 521 6.95 44.78 -33.49
N CYS A 522 5.93 45.27 -34.21
CA CYS A 522 5.56 44.78 -35.53
C CYS A 522 5.46 45.97 -36.50
N ASP A 523 6.10 45.79 -37.64
CA ASP A 523 5.90 46.44 -38.95
C ASP A 523 6.38 47.88 -39.19
N THR A 524 7.33 47.99 -40.11
CA THR A 524 7.43 49.00 -41.20
C THR A 524 8.57 48.52 -42.12
N GLU A 525 8.53 48.62 -43.45
CA GLU A 525 7.50 48.83 -44.45
C GLU A 525 8.19 48.55 -45.79
N ALA A 526 7.42 48.21 -46.81
CA ALA A 526 7.89 48.19 -48.19
C ALA A 526 8.09 49.63 -48.71
N PHE A 527 9.18 49.86 -49.45
CA PHE A 527 9.21 50.63 -50.69
C PHE A 527 10.27 50.03 -51.62
#